data_AF-A0A0N5AAE4-F1
#
_entry.id   AF-A0A0N5AAE4-F1
#
_cell.length_a   1.000
_cell.length_b   1.000
_cell.length_c   1.000
_cell.angle_alpha   90.00
_cell.angle_beta   90.00
_cell.angle_gamma   90.00
#
_symmetry.space_group_name_H-M   'P 1'
#
loop_
_entity.id
_entity.type
_entity.pdbx_description
1 polymer ?
#
loop_
_entity_poly.entity_id
_entity_poly.type
_entity_poly.pdbx_seq_one_letter_code
_entity_poly.pdbx_strand_id
1 'polypeptide(L)'
;MESEVLKLKIREYFQIAEEIVPYMKDYVDQKYKESLRQSGKVGELIDVDTVAAIELLIEKNQWEKALETAKQKSHRPLLDKYLTMYAARLNKDDNYLEAIKVLERYGAFANPSNFNLYKLLFNRVYSDIDDTLPGSYWKWAHLRNMLNSVCTDFEASRDSEKKVFERYLEVAHYKAIWTALSKSSNTLLCIVRRQICISLLRYVDIINSEKAFYEAGESCKEWGKKKQNLAFLLLNHFLDLYDAIDQQDPSTIDTAIFSASDIPQEVQLPEKHIVSKSAYEEAKEWVLAASVDSGIDGSVLASQFNSFEGSLKMANGTTKDACIISGYPVGDNTKSFGSSGKLAIMENWNHLIIEQKTNPNEYVEDVLLFISKWTSTLFTMSV
;
A
#
# COMPACT_ATOMS: atom_id res chain seq x y z
N MET A 1 19.10 -3.68 46.22
CA MET A 1 20.24 -3.41 47.14
C MET A 1 21.32 -2.49 46.54
N GLU A 2 22.24 -2.90 45.66
CA GLU A 2 23.25 -1.96 45.11
C GLU A 2 22.66 -0.83 44.25
N SER A 3 21.60 -1.12 43.48
CA SER A 3 20.87 -0.10 42.69
C SER A 3 20.20 0.96 43.56
N GLU A 4 19.54 0.57 44.65
CA GLU A 4 18.87 1.51 45.56
C GLU A 4 19.85 2.38 46.36
N VAL A 5 20.98 1.80 46.79
CA VAL A 5 22.03 2.55 47.50
C VAL A 5 22.66 3.60 46.58
N LEU A 6 22.85 3.28 45.29
CA LEU A 6 23.35 4.24 44.31
C LEU A 6 22.32 5.36 44.07
N LYS A 7 21.03 5.02 43.92
CA LYS A 7 19.93 5.99 43.77
C LYS A 7 19.84 6.95 44.96
N LEU A 8 20.01 6.44 46.19
CA LEU A 8 20.03 7.25 47.41
C LEU A 8 21.19 8.24 47.41
N LYS A 9 22.41 7.79 47.09
CA LYS A 9 23.59 8.67 46.99
C LYS A 9 23.44 9.76 45.94
N ILE A 10 22.87 9.44 44.78
CA ILE A 10 22.66 10.43 43.71
C ILE A 10 21.59 11.44 44.09
N ARG A 11 20.51 11.03 44.77
CA ARG A 11 19.54 11.98 45.34
C ARG A 11 20.19 12.93 46.33
N GLU A 12 21.07 12.42 47.20
CA GLU A 12 21.85 13.26 48.12
C GLU A 12 22.76 14.24 47.36
N TYR A 13 23.47 13.80 46.31
CA TYR A 13 24.29 14.70 45.48
C TYR A 13 23.47 15.77 44.76
N PHE A 14 22.27 15.44 44.29
CA PHE A 14 21.34 16.41 43.69
C PHE A 14 20.85 17.44 44.72
N GLN A 15 20.49 16.99 45.92
CA GLN A 15 20.06 17.87 47.00
C GLN A 15 21.18 18.82 47.43
N ILE A 16 22.41 18.30 47.55
CA ILE A 16 23.60 19.09 47.87
C ILE A 16 23.90 20.11 46.75
N ALA A 17 23.82 19.70 45.47
CA ALA A 17 24.03 20.61 44.35
C ALA A 17 22.94 21.70 44.31
N GLU A 18 21.69 21.37 44.63
CA GLU A 18 20.58 22.31 44.63
C GLU A 18 20.65 23.32 45.78
N GLU A 19 21.09 22.90 46.97
CA GLU A 19 21.18 23.76 48.16
C GLU A 19 22.48 24.56 48.25
N ILE A 20 23.61 24.01 47.77
CA ILE A 20 24.95 24.57 48.06
C ILE A 20 25.65 25.10 46.80
N VAL A 21 25.51 24.42 45.66
CA VAL A 21 26.28 24.76 44.44
C VAL A 21 25.40 24.63 43.18
N PRO A 22 24.43 25.54 42.97
CA PRO A 22 23.38 25.37 41.95
C PRO A 22 23.91 25.23 40.52
N TYR A 23 25.07 25.82 40.22
CA TYR A 23 25.71 25.73 38.89
C TYR A 23 26.28 24.34 38.57
N MET A 24 26.48 23.47 39.57
CA MET A 24 26.97 22.09 39.37
C MET A 24 25.83 21.09 39.10
N LYS A 25 24.56 21.50 39.23
CA LYS A 25 23.40 20.62 39.09
C LYS A 25 23.38 19.92 37.73
N ASP A 26 23.60 20.67 36.65
CA ASP A 26 23.64 20.13 35.28
C ASP A 26 24.80 19.15 35.08
N TYR A 27 25.95 19.41 35.70
CA TYR A 27 27.12 18.52 35.62
C TYR A 27 26.87 17.19 36.35
N VAL A 28 26.26 17.23 37.54
CA VAL A 28 25.89 16.02 38.31
C VAL A 28 24.84 15.20 37.56
N ASP A 29 23.83 15.86 36.96
CA ASP A 29 22.82 15.21 36.13
C ASP A 29 23.45 14.50 34.92
N GLN A 30 24.33 15.19 34.20
CA GLN A 30 25.02 14.64 33.04
C GLN A 30 25.90 13.43 33.41
N LYS A 31 26.67 13.52 34.50
CA LYS A 31 27.50 12.40 34.98
C LYS A 31 26.68 11.20 35.45
N TYR A 32 25.50 11.45 36.02
CA TYR A 32 24.59 10.37 36.39
C TYR A 32 24.04 9.64 35.17
N LYS A 33 23.57 10.38 34.16
CA LYS A 33 23.09 9.82 32.88
C LYS A 33 24.17 9.00 32.17
N GLU A 34 25.41 9.51 32.12
CA GLU A 34 26.57 8.79 31.57
C GLU A 34 26.84 7.47 32.32
N SER A 35 26.81 7.49 33.65
CA SER A 35 27.01 6.30 34.48
C SER A 35 25.91 5.24 34.27
N LEU A 36 24.65 5.67 34.17
CA LEU A 36 23.53 4.78 33.85
C LEU A 36 23.66 4.16 32.45
N ARG A 37 24.11 4.96 31.46
CA ARG A 37 24.37 4.47 30.09
C ARG A 37 25.49 3.43 30.08
N GLN A 38 26.62 3.71 30.73
CA GLN A 38 27.76 2.80 30.81
C GLN A 38 27.45 1.50 31.58
N SER A 39 26.67 1.60 32.67
CA SER A 39 26.25 0.43 33.45
C SER A 39 25.12 -0.38 32.79
N GLY A 40 24.57 0.10 31.67
CA GLY A 40 23.54 -0.61 30.92
C GLY A 40 22.17 -0.66 31.61
N LYS A 41 21.93 0.17 32.64
CA LYS A 41 20.71 0.18 33.46
C LYS A 41 19.56 0.92 32.77
N VAL A 42 19.06 0.33 31.68
CA VAL A 42 18.00 0.93 30.84
C VAL A 42 16.77 1.34 31.64
N GLY A 43 16.30 0.50 32.58
CA GLY A 43 15.08 0.80 33.35
C GLY A 43 15.17 2.07 34.19
N GLU A 44 16.32 2.34 34.81
CA GLU A 44 16.53 3.58 35.57
C GLU A 44 16.75 4.77 34.65
N LEU A 45 17.38 4.55 33.50
CA LEU A 45 17.64 5.60 32.50
C LEU A 45 16.34 6.07 31.84
N ILE A 46 15.34 5.21 31.65
CA ILE A 46 14.04 5.59 31.06
C ILE A 46 13.37 6.74 31.84
N ASP A 47 13.50 6.76 33.17
CA ASP A 47 12.85 7.73 34.04
C ASP A 47 13.59 9.07 34.11
N VAL A 48 14.89 9.08 33.78
CA VAL A 48 15.77 10.25 33.88
C VAL A 48 16.05 10.86 32.50
N ASP A 49 16.25 10.02 31.49
CA ASP A 49 16.52 10.38 30.11
C ASP A 49 16.00 9.27 29.16
N THR A 50 14.73 9.39 28.79
CA THR A 50 14.06 8.45 27.88
C THR A 50 14.77 8.35 26.52
N VAL A 51 15.34 9.45 26.02
CA VAL A 51 16.01 9.47 24.71
C VAL A 51 17.29 8.63 24.78
N ALA A 52 18.14 8.87 25.78
CA ALA A 52 19.36 8.09 25.99
C ALA A 52 19.06 6.61 26.24
N ALA A 53 17.97 6.29 26.94
CA ALA A 53 17.55 4.91 27.15
C ALA A 53 17.15 4.21 25.84
N ILE A 54 16.40 4.89 24.97
CA ILE A 54 16.02 4.35 23.66
C ILE A 54 17.24 4.18 22.76
N GLU A 55 18.14 5.16 22.72
CA GLU A 55 19.39 5.06 21.95
C GLU A 55 20.24 3.87 22.40
N LEU A 56 20.36 3.63 23.71
CA LEU A 56 21.06 2.47 24.26
C LEU A 56 20.39 1.13 23.88
N LEU A 57 19.06 1.09 23.83
CA LEU A 57 18.33 -0.09 23.34
C LEU A 57 18.59 -0.35 21.85
N ILE A 58 18.63 0.72 21.04
CA ILE A 58 18.94 0.66 19.61
C ILE A 58 20.38 0.20 19.37
N GLU A 59 21.35 0.70 20.13
CA GLU A 59 22.76 0.25 20.09
C GLU A 59 22.89 -1.26 20.38
N LYS A 60 22.04 -1.78 21.27
CA LYS A 60 21.93 -3.22 21.57
C LYS A 60 21.07 -4.00 20.58
N ASN A 61 20.64 -3.38 19.48
CA ASN A 61 19.77 -3.94 18.45
C ASN A 61 18.40 -4.43 19.00
N GLN A 62 17.90 -3.82 20.06
CA GLN A 62 16.60 -4.12 20.69
C GLN A 62 15.51 -3.15 20.24
N TRP A 63 15.26 -3.10 18.93
CA TRP A 63 14.37 -2.12 18.29
C TRP A 63 12.94 -2.18 18.81
N GLU A 64 12.37 -3.37 18.98
CA GLU A 64 11.00 -3.54 19.44
C GLU A 64 10.83 -2.97 20.85
N LYS A 65 11.81 -3.22 21.75
CA LYS A 65 11.79 -2.65 23.10
C LYS A 65 11.96 -1.13 23.07
N ALA A 66 12.80 -0.61 22.18
CA ALA A 66 12.97 0.83 21.97
C ALA A 66 11.64 1.49 21.54
N LEU A 67 10.94 0.90 20.57
CA LEU A 67 9.65 1.41 20.08
C LEU A 67 8.54 1.29 21.12
N GLU A 68 8.47 0.19 21.86
CA GLU A 68 7.53 0.06 23.00
C GLU A 68 7.80 1.12 24.07
N THR A 69 9.07 1.37 24.41
CA THR A 69 9.45 2.42 25.36
C THR A 69 9.02 3.80 24.88
N ALA A 70 9.25 4.10 23.60
CA ALA A 70 8.81 5.35 22.98
C ALA A 70 7.28 5.50 22.98
N LYS A 71 6.55 4.41 22.70
CA LYS A 71 5.08 4.37 22.70
C LYS A 71 4.51 4.57 24.11
N GLN A 72 5.08 3.93 25.13
CA GLN A 72 4.61 4.02 26.52
C GLN A 72 4.71 5.44 27.10
N LYS A 73 5.71 6.22 26.67
CA LYS A 73 5.88 7.61 27.10
C LYS A 73 4.98 8.59 26.31
N SER A 74 4.14 8.09 25.40
CA SER A 74 3.19 8.86 24.58
C SER A 74 3.82 10.03 23.80
N HIS A 75 5.13 9.96 23.52
CA HIS A 75 5.85 11.02 22.82
C HIS A 75 5.85 10.74 21.31
N ARG A 76 4.75 11.11 20.64
CA ARG A 76 4.53 10.83 19.21
C ARG A 76 5.70 11.21 18.29
N PRO A 77 6.33 12.41 18.37
CA PRO A 77 7.49 12.73 17.52
C PRO A 77 8.71 11.82 17.73
N LEU A 78 8.88 11.29 18.94
CA LEU A 78 10.03 10.45 19.28
C LEU A 78 9.81 9.03 18.75
N LEU A 79 8.57 8.52 18.89
CA LEU A 79 8.16 7.26 18.28
C LEU A 79 8.29 7.33 16.76
N ASP A 80 7.79 8.39 16.11
CA ASP A 80 7.88 8.58 14.66
C ASP A 80 9.33 8.56 14.15
N LYS A 81 10.23 9.28 14.84
CA LYS A 81 11.66 9.30 14.52
C LYS A 81 12.26 7.89 14.52
N TYR A 82 12.12 7.15 15.62
CA TYR A 82 12.75 5.84 15.75
C TYR A 82 12.06 4.76 14.91
N LEU A 83 10.74 4.85 14.74
CA LEU A 83 9.96 3.97 13.88
C LEU A 83 10.43 4.06 12.43
N THR A 84 10.55 5.29 11.91
CA THR A 84 11.00 5.54 10.54
C THR A 84 12.47 5.14 10.36
N MET A 85 13.33 5.42 11.34
CA MET A 85 14.73 4.95 11.31
C MET A 85 14.82 3.42 11.22
N TYR A 86 14.02 2.70 12.00
CA TYR A 86 14.02 1.23 11.95
C TYR A 86 13.47 0.70 10.64
N ALA A 87 12.33 1.22 10.18
CA ALA A 87 11.74 0.84 8.89
C ALA A 87 12.68 1.12 7.71
N ALA A 88 13.38 2.25 7.71
CA ALA A 88 14.38 2.58 6.70
C ALA A 88 15.58 1.62 6.74
N ARG A 89 16.02 1.19 7.93
CA ARG A 89 17.06 0.17 8.08
C ARG A 89 16.60 -1.19 7.53
N LEU A 90 15.42 -1.66 7.95
CA LEU A 90 14.84 -2.92 7.47
C LEU A 90 14.71 -2.93 5.94
N ASN A 91 14.28 -1.81 5.34
CA ASN A 91 14.22 -1.68 3.88
C ASN A 91 15.61 -1.75 3.20
N LYS A 92 16.65 -1.18 3.81
CA LYS A 92 18.03 -1.28 3.29
C LYS A 92 18.57 -2.71 3.38
N ASP A 93 18.17 -3.45 4.41
CA ASP A 93 18.54 -4.85 4.62
C ASP A 93 17.65 -5.82 3.80
N ASP A 94 16.92 -5.31 2.80
CA ASP A 94 15.96 -6.02 1.94
C ASP A 94 14.76 -6.68 2.67
N ASN A 95 14.56 -6.34 3.95
CA ASN A 95 13.46 -6.78 4.79
C ASN A 95 12.26 -5.80 4.74
N TYR A 96 11.88 -5.37 3.54
CA TYR A 96 10.83 -4.37 3.34
C TYR A 96 9.45 -4.81 3.88
N LEU A 97 9.14 -6.11 3.86
CA LEU A 97 7.90 -6.63 4.45
C LEU A 97 7.86 -6.45 5.97
N GLU A 98 8.97 -6.67 6.66
CA GLU A 98 9.04 -6.45 8.11
C GLU A 98 8.96 -4.95 8.43
N ALA A 99 9.57 -4.10 7.59
CA ALA A 99 9.42 -2.64 7.70
C ALA A 99 7.94 -2.22 7.66
N ILE A 100 7.16 -2.78 6.72
CA ILE A 100 5.72 -2.52 6.60
C ILE A 100 4.97 -3.01 7.84
N LYS A 101 5.23 -4.24 8.31
CA LYS A 101 4.57 -4.80 9.50
C LYS A 101 4.85 -3.99 10.77
N VAL A 102 6.08 -3.50 10.93
CA VAL A 102 6.46 -2.64 12.05
C VAL A 102 5.72 -1.29 11.94
N LEU A 103 5.70 -0.67 10.77
CA LEU A 103 4.94 0.57 10.52
C LEU A 103 3.44 0.41 10.77
N GLU A 104 2.84 -0.70 10.36
CA GLU A 104 1.45 -1.03 10.65
C GLU A 104 1.20 -1.19 12.15
N ARG A 105 2.06 -1.95 12.85
CA ARG A 105 1.90 -2.27 14.28
C ARG A 105 1.94 -1.03 15.18
N TYR A 106 2.87 -0.12 14.91
CA TYR A 106 3.05 1.09 15.70
C TYR A 106 2.21 2.28 15.19
N GLY A 107 1.69 2.19 13.97
CA GLY A 107 0.94 3.24 13.29
C GLY A 107 1.87 4.20 12.55
N ALA A 108 1.83 4.17 11.22
CA ALA A 108 2.59 5.09 10.39
C ALA A 108 1.99 6.50 10.43
N PHE A 109 2.86 7.50 10.55
CA PHE A 109 2.48 8.91 10.68
C PHE A 109 2.55 9.65 9.34
N ALA A 110 1.71 10.68 9.17
CA ALA A 110 1.66 11.55 8.01
C ALA A 110 2.77 12.63 8.02
N ASN A 111 3.99 12.27 8.39
CA ASN A 111 5.14 13.18 8.39
C ASN A 111 5.75 13.27 6.98
N PRO A 112 5.88 14.48 6.37
CA PRO A 112 6.41 14.63 5.01
C PRO A 112 7.82 14.05 4.83
N SER A 113 8.64 14.06 5.89
CA SER A 113 10.00 13.50 5.87
C SER A 113 10.01 12.00 5.57
N ASN A 114 8.90 11.30 5.82
CA ASN A 114 8.79 9.85 5.71
C ASN A 114 8.10 9.42 4.41
N PHE A 115 7.49 10.33 3.65
CA PHE A 115 6.67 9.99 2.50
C PHE A 115 7.42 9.22 1.41
N ASN A 116 8.69 9.57 1.20
CA ASN A 116 9.55 8.86 0.26
C ASN A 116 9.77 7.40 0.68
N LEU A 117 9.91 7.13 1.98
CA LEU A 117 10.02 5.75 2.48
C LEU A 117 8.76 4.95 2.18
N TYR A 118 7.57 5.52 2.43
CA TYR A 118 6.30 4.83 2.18
C TYR A 118 6.11 4.51 0.69
N LYS A 119 6.44 5.45 -0.20
CA LYS A 119 6.41 5.23 -1.66
C LYS A 119 7.41 4.14 -2.09
N LEU A 120 8.62 4.15 -1.52
CA LEU A 120 9.63 3.11 -1.79
C LEU A 120 9.13 1.71 -1.35
N LEU A 121 8.56 1.59 -0.15
CA LEU A 121 8.00 0.34 0.35
C LEU A 121 6.85 -0.17 -0.51
N PHE A 122 5.95 0.74 -0.94
CA PHE A 122 4.90 0.40 -1.90
C PHE A 122 5.47 -0.12 -3.22
N ASN A 123 6.47 0.57 -3.79
CA ASN A 123 7.10 0.16 -5.04
C ASN A 123 7.81 -1.20 -4.91
N ARG A 124 8.44 -1.48 -3.76
CA ARG A 124 9.03 -2.81 -3.48
C ARG A 124 7.97 -3.91 -3.49
N VAL A 125 6.82 -3.69 -2.86
CA VAL A 125 5.70 -4.64 -2.85
C VAL A 125 5.11 -4.84 -4.25
N TYR A 126 4.93 -3.76 -5.02
CA TYR A 126 4.34 -3.84 -6.36
C TYR A 126 5.29 -4.46 -7.39
N SER A 127 6.61 -4.21 -7.26
CA SER A 127 7.63 -4.73 -8.18
C SER A 127 7.93 -6.21 -7.97
N ASP A 128 7.52 -6.77 -6.84
CA ASP A 128 7.61 -8.21 -6.60
C ASP A 128 6.64 -8.95 -7.54
N ILE A 129 7.19 -9.86 -8.35
CA ILE A 129 6.53 -10.48 -9.51
C ILE A 129 5.48 -11.50 -9.05
N ASP A 130 5.68 -12.10 -7.88
CA ASP A 130 4.95 -13.30 -7.47
C ASP A 130 3.74 -13.00 -6.57
N ASP A 131 2.80 -12.19 -7.08
CA ASP A 131 1.53 -11.93 -6.40
C ASP A 131 0.61 -13.18 -6.30
N THR A 132 1.01 -14.31 -6.90
CA THR A 132 0.29 -15.60 -6.89
C THR A 132 0.84 -16.60 -5.87
N LEU A 133 1.98 -16.32 -5.21
CA LEU A 133 2.56 -17.21 -4.21
C LEU A 133 1.70 -17.31 -2.93
N PRO A 134 1.82 -18.42 -2.18
CA PRO A 134 1.22 -18.52 -0.85
C PRO A 134 1.70 -17.38 0.06
N GLY A 135 0.77 -16.63 0.64
CA GLY A 135 1.08 -15.50 1.53
C GLY A 135 1.08 -14.12 0.85
N SER A 136 0.94 -14.04 -0.48
CA SER A 136 0.88 -12.75 -1.20
C SER A 136 -0.30 -11.88 -0.74
N TYR A 137 -1.39 -12.46 -0.24
CA TYR A 137 -2.48 -11.71 0.39
C TYR A 137 -1.98 -10.83 1.55
N TRP A 138 -1.26 -11.42 2.50
CA TRP A 138 -0.84 -10.71 3.71
C TRP A 138 0.18 -9.60 3.40
N LYS A 139 1.01 -9.76 2.36
CA LYS A 139 1.87 -8.68 1.84
C LYS A 139 1.03 -7.43 1.51
N TRP A 140 -0.04 -7.60 0.74
CA TRP A 140 -0.94 -6.50 0.34
C TRP A 140 -1.78 -5.99 1.51
N ALA A 141 -2.27 -6.87 2.39
CA ALA A 141 -3.05 -6.49 3.56
C ALA A 141 -2.24 -5.62 4.55
N HIS A 142 -0.99 -5.99 4.85
CA HIS A 142 -0.10 -5.20 5.70
C HIS A 142 0.19 -3.83 5.09
N LEU A 143 0.49 -3.78 3.78
CA LEU A 143 0.72 -2.52 3.06
C LEU A 143 -0.53 -1.62 3.09
N ARG A 144 -1.70 -2.19 2.80
CA ARG A 144 -3.01 -1.51 2.86
C ARG A 144 -3.28 -0.94 4.25
N ASN A 145 -3.04 -1.72 5.31
CA ASN A 145 -3.29 -1.28 6.68
C ASN A 145 -2.34 -0.15 7.10
N MET A 146 -1.05 -0.24 6.73
CA MET A 146 -0.06 0.81 6.95
C MET A 146 -0.43 2.11 6.22
N LEU A 147 -0.79 2.03 4.93
CA LEU A 147 -1.21 3.20 4.15
C LEU A 147 -2.50 3.83 4.68
N ASN A 148 -3.42 3.01 5.21
CA ASN A 148 -4.61 3.51 5.88
C ASN A 148 -4.24 4.32 7.13
N SER A 149 -3.29 3.86 7.95
CA SER A 149 -2.78 4.64 9.09
C SER A 149 -2.25 6.00 8.65
N VAL A 150 -1.44 6.05 7.57
CA VAL A 150 -0.93 7.32 7.01
C VAL A 150 -2.10 8.23 6.58
N CYS A 151 -3.06 7.69 5.83
CA CYS A 151 -4.22 8.45 5.34
C CYS A 151 -5.09 9.02 6.48
N THR A 152 -5.24 8.29 7.58
CA THR A 152 -6.00 8.74 8.76
C THR A 152 -5.24 9.75 9.62
N ASP A 153 -3.92 9.87 9.45
CA ASP A 153 -3.07 10.72 10.27
C ASP A 153 -2.87 12.13 9.68
N PHE A 154 -3.31 12.37 8.44
CA PHE A 154 -3.18 13.67 7.78
C PHE A 154 -4.00 14.77 8.46
N GLU A 155 -3.39 15.94 8.56
CA GLU A 155 -4.08 17.19 8.91
C GLU A 155 -4.93 17.70 7.73
N ALA A 156 -6.04 18.38 8.03
CA ALA A 156 -6.96 18.92 7.01
C ALA A 156 -6.29 19.90 6.03
N SER A 157 -5.20 20.56 6.44
CA SER A 157 -4.41 21.48 5.62
C SER A 157 -3.64 20.79 4.48
N ARG A 158 -3.51 19.46 4.50
CA ARG A 158 -2.66 18.66 3.59
C ARG A 158 -3.46 17.69 2.72
N ASP A 159 -4.67 18.09 2.35
CA ASP A 159 -5.60 17.30 1.55
C ASP A 159 -5.02 16.83 0.19
N SER A 160 -4.20 17.67 -0.47
CA SER A 160 -3.56 17.29 -1.74
C SER A 160 -2.59 16.13 -1.59
N GLU A 161 -1.76 16.13 -0.55
CA GLU A 161 -0.83 15.03 -0.26
C GLU A 161 -1.58 13.79 0.23
N LYS A 162 -2.63 13.98 1.01
CA LYS A 162 -3.52 12.90 1.44
C LYS A 162 -4.11 12.16 0.23
N LYS A 163 -4.62 12.88 -0.77
CA LYS A 163 -5.17 12.30 -2.01
C LYS A 163 -4.16 11.44 -2.75
N VAL A 164 -2.87 11.81 -2.74
CA VAL A 164 -1.80 10.97 -3.32
C VAL A 164 -1.69 9.65 -2.57
N PHE A 165 -1.69 9.66 -1.23
CA PHE A 165 -1.63 8.44 -0.41
C PHE A 165 -2.92 7.61 -0.47
N GLU A 166 -4.08 8.24 -0.64
CA GLU A 166 -5.34 7.53 -0.86
C GLU A 166 -5.30 6.70 -2.15
N ARG A 167 -4.62 7.18 -3.20
CA ARG A 167 -4.40 6.39 -4.43
C ARG A 167 -3.51 5.17 -4.18
N TYR A 168 -2.41 5.32 -3.42
CA TYR A 168 -1.59 4.17 -3.02
C TYR A 168 -2.39 3.16 -2.18
N LEU A 169 -3.24 3.65 -1.26
CA LEU A 169 -4.11 2.82 -0.43
C LEU A 169 -5.13 2.05 -1.29
N GLU A 170 -5.73 2.70 -2.29
CA GLU A 170 -6.67 2.07 -3.21
C GLU A 170 -6.01 0.95 -4.00
N VAL A 171 -4.81 1.16 -4.56
CA VAL A 171 -4.07 0.09 -5.24
C VAL A 171 -3.81 -1.08 -4.30
N ALA A 172 -3.31 -0.83 -3.09
CA ALA A 172 -3.03 -1.88 -2.12
C ALA A 172 -4.30 -2.64 -1.71
N HIS A 173 -5.43 -1.93 -1.58
CA HIS A 173 -6.73 -2.52 -1.30
C HIS A 173 -7.20 -3.42 -2.44
N TYR A 174 -7.17 -2.92 -3.69
CA TYR A 174 -7.57 -3.70 -4.86
C TYR A 174 -6.69 -4.94 -5.05
N LYS A 175 -5.37 -4.84 -4.87
CA LYS A 175 -4.47 -6.00 -4.92
C LYS A 175 -4.71 -6.99 -3.76
N ALA A 176 -5.07 -6.52 -2.57
CA ALA A 176 -5.50 -7.40 -1.48
C ALA A 176 -6.77 -8.18 -1.85
N ILE A 177 -7.77 -7.53 -2.46
CA ILE A 177 -8.98 -8.23 -2.94
C ILE A 177 -8.61 -9.20 -4.07
N TRP A 178 -7.82 -8.77 -5.04
CA TRP A 178 -7.40 -9.59 -6.17
C TRP A 178 -6.71 -10.89 -5.71
N THR A 179 -5.83 -10.80 -4.70
CA THR A 179 -5.16 -11.96 -4.11
C THR A 179 -6.09 -12.80 -3.23
N ALA A 180 -6.99 -12.19 -2.46
CA ALA A 180 -7.99 -12.90 -1.65
C ALA A 180 -8.92 -13.79 -2.50
N LEU A 181 -9.28 -13.30 -3.69
CA LEU A 181 -10.14 -13.99 -4.65
C LEU A 181 -9.40 -15.01 -5.51
N SER A 182 -8.10 -15.22 -5.30
CA SER A 182 -7.27 -16.04 -6.20
C SER A 182 -7.68 -17.50 -6.29
N LYS A 183 -8.23 -18.05 -5.20
CA LYS A 183 -8.68 -19.44 -5.09
C LYS A 183 -10.20 -19.61 -5.22
N SER A 184 -10.94 -18.52 -5.46
CA SER A 184 -12.40 -18.63 -5.61
C SER A 184 -12.73 -19.31 -6.94
N SER A 185 -13.62 -20.30 -6.90
CA SER A 185 -14.18 -20.94 -8.09
C SER A 185 -15.44 -20.22 -8.60
N ASN A 186 -15.86 -19.15 -7.90
CA ASN A 186 -17.04 -18.38 -8.24
C ASN A 186 -16.78 -17.50 -9.46
N THR A 187 -17.44 -17.82 -10.58
CA THR A 187 -17.28 -17.12 -11.86
C THR A 187 -17.45 -15.60 -11.75
N LEU A 188 -18.35 -15.11 -10.89
CA LEU A 188 -18.60 -13.67 -10.73
C LEU A 188 -17.47 -12.99 -9.94
N LEU A 189 -16.86 -13.68 -8.98
CA LEU A 189 -15.67 -13.18 -8.28
C LEU A 189 -14.41 -13.24 -9.16
N CYS A 190 -14.32 -14.21 -10.07
CA CYS A 190 -13.31 -14.19 -11.13
C CYS A 190 -13.48 -12.95 -12.04
N ILE A 191 -14.71 -12.53 -12.33
CA ILE A 191 -14.97 -11.28 -13.07
C ILE A 191 -14.51 -10.07 -12.25
N VAL A 192 -14.85 -9.99 -10.97
CA VAL A 192 -14.38 -8.91 -10.07
C VAL A 192 -12.85 -8.83 -10.06
N ARG A 193 -12.17 -9.97 -9.97
CA ARG A 193 -10.71 -10.06 -10.01
C ARG A 193 -10.13 -9.49 -11.31
N ARG A 194 -10.73 -9.78 -12.46
CA ARG A 194 -10.31 -9.23 -13.77
C ARG A 194 -10.60 -7.74 -13.89
N GLN A 195 -11.74 -7.29 -13.38
CA GLN A 195 -12.10 -5.87 -13.31
C GLN A 195 -11.07 -5.07 -12.50
N ILE A 196 -10.51 -5.66 -11.44
CA ILE A 196 -9.45 -5.03 -10.66
C ILE A 196 -8.21 -4.77 -11.53
N CYS A 197 -7.75 -5.74 -12.33
CA CYS A 197 -6.58 -5.54 -13.20
C CYS A 197 -6.78 -4.38 -14.18
N ILE A 198 -7.95 -4.29 -14.80
CA ILE A 198 -8.29 -3.17 -15.70
C ILE A 198 -8.35 -1.85 -14.94
N SER A 199 -8.94 -1.84 -13.74
CA SER A 199 -9.01 -0.66 -12.88
C SER A 199 -7.65 -0.13 -12.44
N LEU A 200 -6.67 -1.02 -12.25
CA LEU A 200 -5.31 -0.65 -11.85
C LEU A 200 -4.59 0.16 -12.94
N LEU A 201 -5.04 0.10 -14.20
CA LEU A 201 -4.49 0.94 -15.28
C LEU A 201 -4.65 2.44 -15.00
N ARG A 202 -5.60 2.86 -14.15
CA ARG A 202 -5.75 4.27 -13.72
C ARG A 202 -4.66 4.77 -12.76
N TYR A 203 -3.75 3.88 -12.37
CA TYR A 203 -2.69 4.14 -11.42
C TYR A 203 -1.30 3.92 -12.02
N VAL A 204 -1.16 3.79 -13.35
CA VAL A 204 0.12 3.56 -14.05
C VAL A 204 1.12 4.71 -13.94
N ASP A 205 0.72 5.87 -13.42
CA ASP A 205 1.59 6.96 -13.02
C ASP A 205 2.26 6.75 -11.64
N ILE A 206 1.74 5.82 -10.83
CA ILE A 206 2.30 5.47 -9.50
C ILE A 206 2.67 3.98 -9.34
N ILE A 207 2.28 3.12 -10.29
CA ILE A 207 2.64 1.70 -10.34
C ILE A 207 3.43 1.39 -11.62
N ASN A 208 4.11 0.25 -11.67
CA ASN A 208 4.83 -0.16 -12.86
C ASN A 208 3.86 -0.44 -14.03
N SER A 209 3.95 0.36 -15.08
CA SER A 209 3.05 0.33 -16.24
C SER A 209 3.16 -0.96 -17.05
N GLU A 210 4.37 -1.43 -17.32
CA GLU A 210 4.62 -2.71 -18.01
C GLU A 210 3.85 -3.86 -17.34
N LYS A 211 4.05 -4.04 -16.02
CA LYS A 211 3.35 -5.07 -15.23
C LYS A 211 1.83 -4.87 -15.26
N ALA A 212 1.35 -3.64 -15.10
CA ALA A 212 -0.09 -3.35 -15.06
C ALA A 212 -0.80 -3.67 -16.39
N PHE A 213 -0.21 -3.29 -17.53
CA PHE A 213 -0.76 -3.58 -18.85
C PHE A 213 -0.70 -5.08 -19.19
N TYR A 214 0.41 -5.75 -18.85
CA TYR A 214 0.52 -7.20 -19.00
C TYR A 214 -0.56 -7.94 -18.20
N GLU A 215 -0.70 -7.64 -16.90
CA GLU A 215 -1.68 -8.30 -16.03
C GLU A 215 -3.13 -8.04 -16.49
N ALA A 216 -3.44 -6.81 -16.94
CA ALA A 216 -4.76 -6.48 -17.44
C ALA A 216 -5.07 -7.17 -18.77
N GLY A 217 -4.09 -7.24 -19.67
CA GLY A 217 -4.18 -7.94 -20.95
C GLY A 217 -4.42 -9.44 -20.79
N GLU A 218 -3.59 -10.12 -19.99
CA GLU A 218 -3.75 -11.55 -19.69
C GLU A 218 -5.09 -11.83 -18.98
N SER A 219 -5.50 -10.97 -18.05
CA SER A 219 -6.81 -11.09 -17.39
C SER A 219 -7.99 -11.00 -18.37
N CYS A 220 -7.88 -10.14 -19.39
CA CYS A 220 -8.89 -10.01 -20.45
C CYS A 220 -8.89 -11.22 -21.38
N LYS A 221 -7.70 -11.75 -21.74
CA LYS A 221 -7.53 -12.95 -22.56
C LYS A 221 -8.18 -14.16 -21.89
N GLU A 222 -7.96 -14.34 -20.58
CA GLU A 222 -8.62 -15.40 -19.79
C GLU A 222 -10.14 -15.22 -19.64
N TRP A 223 -10.63 -13.98 -19.74
CA TRP A 223 -12.08 -13.71 -19.74
C TRP A 223 -12.76 -14.23 -21.01
N GLY A 224 -11.98 -14.50 -22.07
CA GLY A 224 -12.43 -15.11 -23.30
C GLY A 224 -13.00 -14.11 -24.32
N LYS A 225 -13.76 -14.62 -25.29
CA LYS A 225 -14.17 -13.89 -26.51
C LYS A 225 -14.79 -12.51 -26.26
N LYS A 226 -15.54 -12.33 -25.16
CA LYS A 226 -16.19 -11.05 -24.81
C LYS A 226 -15.21 -9.91 -24.54
N LYS A 227 -13.95 -10.21 -24.20
CA LYS A 227 -12.90 -9.23 -23.89
C LYS A 227 -11.65 -9.42 -24.74
N GLN A 228 -11.75 -10.21 -25.80
CA GLN A 228 -10.61 -10.53 -26.67
C GLN A 228 -10.03 -9.29 -27.34
N ASN A 229 -10.88 -8.37 -27.82
CA ASN A 229 -10.40 -7.10 -28.40
C ASN A 229 -9.70 -6.23 -27.35
N LEU A 230 -10.18 -6.23 -26.10
CA LEU A 230 -9.54 -5.47 -25.02
C LEU A 230 -8.20 -6.10 -24.64
N ALA A 231 -8.16 -7.44 -24.58
CA ALA A 231 -6.92 -8.19 -24.38
C ALA A 231 -5.90 -7.85 -25.47
N PHE A 232 -6.33 -7.86 -26.73
CA PHE A 232 -5.50 -7.46 -27.87
C PHE A 232 -4.96 -6.04 -27.70
N LEU A 233 -5.81 -5.05 -27.45
CA LEU A 233 -5.39 -3.67 -27.28
C LEU A 233 -4.38 -3.51 -26.14
N LEU A 234 -4.66 -4.10 -24.97
CA LEU A 234 -3.81 -3.98 -23.78
C LEU A 234 -2.48 -4.71 -23.94
N LEU A 235 -2.48 -5.91 -24.56
CA LEU A 235 -1.26 -6.67 -24.79
C LEU A 235 -0.39 -6.03 -25.88
N ASN A 236 -0.97 -5.46 -26.95
CA ASN A 236 -0.20 -4.68 -27.92
C ASN A 236 0.49 -3.49 -27.23
N HIS A 237 -0.25 -2.73 -26.42
CA HIS A 237 0.34 -1.61 -25.69
C HIS A 237 1.43 -2.05 -24.69
N PHE A 238 1.28 -3.24 -24.08
CA PHE A 238 2.35 -3.85 -23.29
C PHE A 238 3.60 -4.16 -24.13
N LEU A 239 3.46 -4.67 -25.36
CA LEU A 239 4.61 -4.90 -26.25
C LEU A 239 5.32 -3.58 -26.60
N ASP A 240 4.56 -2.51 -26.88
CA ASP A 240 5.13 -1.18 -27.12
C ASP A 240 5.89 -0.66 -25.89
N LEU A 241 5.33 -0.85 -24.68
CA LEU A 241 5.99 -0.51 -23.43
C LEU A 241 7.28 -1.30 -23.23
N TYR A 242 7.27 -2.60 -23.55
CA TYR A 242 8.45 -3.46 -23.44
C TYR A 242 9.56 -2.96 -24.39
N ASP A 243 9.25 -2.75 -25.66
CA ASP A 243 10.22 -2.27 -26.64
C ASP A 243 10.74 -0.86 -26.29
N ALA A 244 9.89 0.01 -25.75
CA ALA A 244 10.27 1.34 -25.27
C ALA A 244 11.19 1.30 -24.03
N ILE A 245 11.01 0.34 -23.13
CA ILE A 245 11.91 0.11 -21.97
C ILE A 245 13.28 -0.35 -22.46
N ASP A 246 13.34 -1.27 -23.44
CA ASP A 246 14.62 -1.70 -24.04
C ASP A 246 15.38 -0.54 -24.68
N GLN A 247 14.65 0.39 -25.32
CA GLN A 247 15.20 1.56 -26.00
C GLN A 247 15.42 2.77 -25.06
N GLN A 248 14.85 2.72 -23.85
CA GLN A 248 14.75 3.86 -22.91
C GLN A 248 14.17 5.13 -23.59
N ASP A 249 13.20 4.95 -24.49
CA ASP A 249 12.58 6.02 -25.27
C ASP A 249 11.04 5.96 -25.20
N PRO A 250 10.41 6.80 -24.34
CA PRO A 250 8.95 6.82 -24.19
C PRO A 250 8.23 7.40 -25.41
N SER A 251 8.93 8.07 -26.34
CA SER A 251 8.28 8.72 -27.51
C SER A 251 7.76 7.73 -28.54
N THR A 252 8.15 6.46 -28.43
CA THR A 252 7.72 5.36 -29.30
C THR A 252 6.33 4.82 -28.96
N ILE A 253 5.79 5.17 -27.78
CA ILE A 253 4.52 4.64 -27.29
C ILE A 253 3.35 5.54 -27.73
N ASP A 254 2.38 4.98 -28.44
CA ASP A 254 1.12 5.66 -28.73
C ASP A 254 0.12 5.51 -27.56
N THR A 255 -0.17 6.62 -26.89
CA THR A 255 -1.17 6.69 -25.80
C THR A 255 -2.48 7.37 -26.22
N ALA A 256 -2.61 7.77 -27.49
CA ALA A 256 -3.79 8.47 -27.99
C ALA A 256 -5.06 7.63 -27.88
N ILE A 257 -4.93 6.30 -27.99
CA ILE A 257 -6.02 5.33 -27.81
C ILE A 257 -6.70 5.42 -26.42
N PHE A 258 -6.00 5.95 -25.41
CA PHE A 258 -6.51 6.12 -24.05
C PHE A 258 -6.99 7.54 -23.75
N SER A 259 -6.96 8.47 -24.72
CA SER A 259 -7.34 9.88 -24.52
C SER A 259 -8.77 10.09 -24.00
N ALA A 260 -9.69 9.20 -24.34
CA ALA A 260 -11.07 9.21 -23.87
C ALA A 260 -11.28 8.42 -22.55
N SER A 261 -10.21 8.15 -21.81
CA SER A 261 -10.23 7.42 -20.54
C SER A 261 -9.63 8.22 -19.39
N ASP A 262 -9.59 7.61 -18.21
CA ASP A 262 -8.88 8.08 -17.03
C ASP A 262 -7.55 7.36 -16.78
N ILE A 263 -7.04 6.62 -17.77
CA ILE A 263 -5.67 6.09 -17.76
C ILE A 263 -4.70 7.25 -18.01
N PRO A 264 -3.70 7.47 -17.11
CA PRO A 264 -2.63 8.44 -17.33
C PRO A 264 -1.90 8.22 -18.66
N GLN A 265 -1.69 9.31 -19.42
CA GLN A 265 -0.94 9.28 -20.69
C GLN A 265 0.56 9.55 -20.50
N GLU A 266 0.92 10.30 -19.46
CA GLU A 266 2.31 10.55 -19.09
C GLU A 266 2.74 9.52 -18.05
N VAL A 267 3.56 8.55 -18.48
CA VAL A 267 4.02 7.45 -17.65
C VAL A 267 5.55 7.42 -17.68
N GLN A 268 6.16 7.22 -16.51
CA GLN A 268 7.61 7.04 -16.43
C GLN A 268 7.98 5.61 -16.80
N LEU A 269 8.93 5.45 -17.73
CA LEU A 269 9.43 4.13 -18.09
C LEU A 269 10.24 3.52 -16.93
N PRO A 270 10.01 2.24 -16.61
CA PRO A 270 10.89 1.49 -15.72
C PRO A 270 12.32 1.41 -16.25
N GLU A 271 13.30 1.37 -15.35
CA GLU A 271 14.72 1.17 -15.71
C GLU A 271 15.01 -0.27 -16.19
N LYS A 272 14.16 -1.23 -15.80
CA LYS A 272 14.32 -2.66 -16.08
C LYS A 272 12.96 -3.32 -16.23
N HIS A 273 12.92 -4.36 -17.06
CA HIS A 273 11.77 -5.24 -17.18
C HIS A 273 11.48 -5.96 -15.86
N ILE A 274 10.21 -5.92 -15.48
CA ILE A 274 9.63 -6.75 -14.41
C ILE A 274 8.99 -7.99 -15.03
N VAL A 275 8.41 -7.86 -16.23
CA VAL A 275 7.83 -8.99 -16.95
C VAL A 275 8.95 -9.81 -17.60
N SER A 276 8.92 -11.13 -17.40
CA SER A 276 9.95 -12.02 -17.94
C SER A 276 9.93 -12.05 -19.48
N LYS A 277 11.09 -12.31 -20.10
CA LYS A 277 11.16 -12.47 -21.55
C LYS A 277 10.25 -13.59 -22.09
N SER A 278 10.07 -14.68 -21.35
CA SER A 278 9.15 -15.77 -21.76
C SER A 278 7.71 -15.26 -21.88
N ALA A 279 7.25 -14.53 -20.87
CA ALA A 279 5.91 -13.94 -20.86
C ALA A 279 5.73 -12.90 -21.98
N TYR A 280 6.77 -12.12 -22.28
CA TYR A 280 6.77 -11.22 -23.44
C TYR A 280 6.60 -11.97 -24.76
N GLU A 281 7.39 -13.02 -25.01
CA GLU A 281 7.29 -13.79 -26.27
C GLU A 281 5.92 -14.49 -26.39
N GLU A 282 5.38 -15.03 -25.29
CA GLU A 282 4.04 -15.64 -25.27
C GLU A 282 2.93 -14.62 -25.60
N ALA A 283 3.01 -13.41 -25.03
CA ALA A 283 2.08 -12.33 -25.35
C ALA A 283 2.22 -11.88 -26.81
N LYS A 284 3.45 -11.79 -27.32
CA LYS A 284 3.77 -11.43 -28.70
C LYS A 284 3.23 -12.43 -29.71
N GLU A 285 3.47 -13.72 -29.49
CA GLU A 285 2.91 -14.79 -30.33
C GLU A 285 1.38 -14.74 -30.35
N TRP A 286 0.75 -14.53 -29.20
CA TRP A 286 -0.70 -14.42 -29.11
C TRP A 286 -1.23 -13.19 -29.85
N VAL A 287 -0.61 -12.02 -29.69
CA VAL A 287 -0.96 -10.78 -30.40
C VAL A 287 -0.81 -10.95 -31.91
N LEU A 288 0.27 -11.57 -32.39
CA LEU A 288 0.48 -11.84 -33.82
C LEU A 288 -0.63 -12.75 -34.36
N ALA A 289 -0.96 -13.84 -33.65
CA ALA A 289 -2.04 -14.74 -34.05
C ALA A 289 -3.41 -14.02 -34.06
N ALA A 290 -3.68 -13.18 -33.05
CA ALA A 290 -4.89 -12.39 -32.95
C ALA A 290 -5.01 -11.35 -34.09
N SER A 291 -3.92 -10.74 -34.52
CA SER A 291 -3.93 -9.72 -35.60
C SER A 291 -4.37 -10.25 -36.96
N VAL A 292 -4.24 -11.57 -37.18
CA VAL A 292 -4.67 -12.24 -38.42
C VAL A 292 -6.17 -12.61 -38.38
N ASP A 293 -6.79 -12.64 -37.20
CA ASP A 293 -8.20 -12.97 -37.03
C ASP A 293 -9.10 -11.78 -37.40
N SER A 294 -9.91 -11.95 -38.44
CA SER A 294 -10.88 -10.94 -38.91
C SER A 294 -11.93 -10.49 -37.88
N GLY A 295 -12.05 -11.17 -36.74
CA GLY A 295 -12.96 -10.81 -35.64
C GLY A 295 -12.39 -9.82 -34.62
N ILE A 296 -11.10 -9.50 -34.69
CA ILE A 296 -10.43 -8.60 -33.75
C ILE A 296 -10.19 -7.26 -34.44
N ASP A 297 -10.94 -6.26 -34.01
CA ASP A 297 -10.70 -4.87 -34.40
C ASP A 297 -10.06 -4.15 -33.20
N GLY A 298 -8.91 -3.54 -33.44
CA GLY A 298 -8.19 -2.71 -32.46
C GLY A 298 -8.84 -1.33 -32.24
N SER A 299 -9.99 -1.07 -32.88
CA SER A 299 -10.76 0.15 -32.66
C SER A 299 -11.30 0.27 -31.23
N VAL A 300 -11.38 1.51 -30.74
CA VAL A 300 -11.71 1.86 -29.35
C VAL A 300 -13.04 1.22 -28.95
N LEU A 301 -12.95 0.28 -28.00
CA LEU A 301 -14.09 -0.41 -27.43
C LEU A 301 -14.92 0.59 -26.60
N ALA A 302 -15.99 1.10 -27.22
CA ALA A 302 -17.07 1.75 -26.52
C ALA A 302 -17.69 0.75 -25.53
N SER A 303 -17.46 0.93 -24.23
CA SER A 303 -18.27 0.28 -23.21
C SER A 303 -19.74 0.74 -23.32
N GLN A 304 -20.61 0.23 -22.45
CA GLN A 304 -22.01 0.66 -22.33
C GLN A 304 -22.22 2.19 -22.19
N PHE A 305 -21.15 2.96 -21.88
CA PHE A 305 -21.16 4.42 -21.74
C PHE A 305 -20.36 5.16 -22.83
N ASN A 306 -19.99 4.49 -23.93
CA ASN A 306 -19.13 5.04 -24.99
C ASN A 306 -17.77 5.56 -24.49
N SER A 307 -17.30 5.00 -23.37
CA SER A 307 -16.00 5.27 -22.74
C SER A 307 -15.18 3.98 -22.70
N PHE A 308 -13.86 4.11 -22.51
CA PHE A 308 -12.96 2.97 -22.30
C PHE A 308 -13.47 2.07 -21.17
N GLU A 309 -13.29 0.76 -21.31
CA GLU A 309 -13.74 -0.24 -20.33
C GLU A 309 -13.17 0.05 -18.94
N GLY A 310 -14.05 0.18 -17.94
CA GLY A 310 -13.64 0.45 -16.56
C GLY A 310 -13.28 1.91 -16.28
N SER A 311 -13.32 2.80 -17.28
CA SER A 311 -13.12 4.25 -17.07
C SER A 311 -14.19 4.83 -16.16
N LEU A 312 -13.77 5.67 -15.22
CA LEU A 312 -14.63 6.50 -14.37
C LEU A 312 -15.04 7.79 -15.08
N LYS A 313 -14.27 8.23 -16.08
CA LYS A 313 -14.65 9.33 -16.98
C LYS A 313 -15.59 8.81 -18.06
N MET A 314 -16.77 9.41 -18.14
CA MET A 314 -17.82 9.09 -19.10
C MET A 314 -17.73 10.00 -20.33
N ALA A 315 -18.26 9.56 -21.48
CA ALA A 315 -18.25 10.34 -22.72
C ALA A 315 -19.00 11.67 -22.65
N ASN A 316 -19.98 11.79 -21.74
CA ASN A 316 -20.73 13.02 -21.48
C ASN A 316 -19.99 14.01 -20.55
N GLY A 317 -18.74 13.72 -20.20
CA GLY A 317 -17.91 14.55 -19.31
C GLY A 317 -18.16 14.35 -17.82
N THR A 318 -19.09 13.49 -17.41
CA THR A 318 -19.29 13.17 -15.99
C THR A 318 -18.25 12.18 -15.50
N THR A 319 -17.91 12.27 -14.22
CA THR A 319 -17.05 11.29 -13.53
C THR A 319 -17.90 10.49 -12.56
N LYS A 320 -17.78 9.16 -12.59
CA LYS A 320 -18.45 8.26 -11.64
C LYS A 320 -17.49 7.85 -10.52
N ASP A 321 -18.04 7.50 -9.37
CA ASP A 321 -17.27 6.94 -8.27
C ASP A 321 -16.80 5.51 -8.59
N ALA A 322 -15.60 5.18 -8.09
CA ALA A 322 -15.05 3.83 -8.19
C ALA A 322 -15.70 2.90 -7.17
N CYS A 323 -16.03 1.69 -7.62
CA CYS A 323 -16.43 0.60 -6.74
C CYS A 323 -15.27 0.23 -5.80
N ILE A 324 -15.48 0.25 -4.49
CA ILE A 324 -14.45 -0.10 -3.49
C ILE A 324 -13.96 -1.56 -3.66
N ILE A 325 -14.73 -2.44 -4.30
CA ILE A 325 -14.36 -3.85 -4.51
C ILE A 325 -13.61 -4.06 -5.82
N SER A 326 -14.14 -3.56 -6.94
CA SER A 326 -13.62 -3.86 -8.28
C SER A 326 -12.91 -2.69 -8.97
N GLY A 327 -13.05 -1.48 -8.44
CA GLY A 327 -12.61 -0.24 -9.06
C GLY A 327 -13.45 0.23 -10.25
N TYR A 328 -14.46 -0.54 -10.68
CA TYR A 328 -15.30 -0.15 -11.82
C TYR A 328 -16.27 1.00 -11.48
N PRO A 329 -16.74 1.78 -12.47
CA PRO A 329 -17.69 2.86 -12.26
C PRO A 329 -19.01 2.35 -11.68
N VAL A 330 -19.46 2.98 -10.60
CA VAL A 330 -20.69 2.61 -9.91
C VAL A 330 -21.93 3.13 -10.68
N GLY A 331 -22.94 2.28 -10.84
CA GLY A 331 -24.21 2.60 -11.51
C GLY A 331 -25.31 3.09 -10.55
N ASP A 332 -26.58 2.85 -10.87
CA ASP A 332 -27.71 3.23 -10.00
C ASP A 332 -27.92 2.24 -8.84
N ASN A 333 -27.62 0.96 -9.06
CA ASN A 333 -27.75 -0.10 -8.05
C ASN A 333 -26.48 -0.23 -7.21
N THR A 334 -26.42 0.51 -6.11
CA THR A 334 -25.20 0.70 -5.33
C THR A 334 -25.37 0.36 -3.86
N LYS A 335 -24.29 -0.11 -3.25
CA LYS A 335 -24.13 -0.16 -1.80
C LYS A 335 -23.34 1.06 -1.35
N SER A 336 -23.99 1.94 -0.59
CA SER A 336 -23.32 3.07 0.07
C SER A 336 -22.80 2.68 1.46
N PHE A 337 -21.63 3.18 1.81
CA PHE A 337 -20.96 2.95 3.09
C PHE A 337 -21.01 4.19 4.00
N GLY A 338 -22.24 4.62 4.30
CA GLY A 338 -22.50 5.72 5.24
C GLY A 338 -21.85 7.04 4.82
N SER A 339 -21.29 7.76 5.79
CA SER A 339 -20.66 9.08 5.58
C SER A 339 -19.27 9.01 4.95
N SER A 340 -18.71 7.82 4.69
CA SER A 340 -17.37 7.67 4.09
C SER A 340 -17.30 8.13 2.63
N GLY A 341 -18.44 8.26 1.96
CA GLY A 341 -18.52 8.55 0.52
C GLY A 341 -18.08 7.38 -0.38
N LYS A 342 -17.63 6.26 0.19
CA LYS A 342 -17.27 5.07 -0.59
C LYS A 342 -18.54 4.32 -1.03
N LEU A 343 -18.47 3.72 -2.23
CA LEU A 343 -19.56 2.99 -2.87
C LEU A 343 -19.07 1.63 -3.38
N ALA A 344 -19.96 0.64 -3.44
CA ALA A 344 -19.75 -0.60 -4.18
C ALA A 344 -20.88 -0.83 -5.18
N ILE A 345 -20.55 -1.51 -6.28
CA ILE A 345 -21.56 -2.16 -7.14
C ILE A 345 -22.27 -3.21 -6.28
N MET A 346 -23.60 -3.11 -6.18
CA MET A 346 -24.40 -3.93 -5.25
C MET A 346 -24.22 -5.44 -5.51
N GLU A 347 -24.13 -5.84 -6.78
CA GLU A 347 -23.87 -7.24 -7.18
C GLU A 347 -22.51 -7.73 -6.65
N ASN A 348 -21.43 -6.97 -6.86
CA ASN A 348 -20.09 -7.32 -6.36
C ASN A 348 -20.08 -7.48 -4.83
N TRP A 349 -20.76 -6.58 -4.11
CA TRP A 349 -20.90 -6.67 -2.65
C TRP A 349 -21.64 -7.94 -2.24
N ASN A 350 -22.79 -8.22 -2.85
CA ASN A 350 -23.58 -9.40 -2.55
C ASN A 350 -22.81 -10.71 -2.80
N HIS A 351 -22.08 -10.81 -3.91
CA HIS A 351 -21.27 -12.00 -4.20
C HIS A 351 -20.12 -12.18 -3.21
N LEU A 352 -19.47 -11.09 -2.78
CA LEU A 352 -18.42 -11.17 -1.77
C LEU A 352 -18.96 -11.67 -0.43
N ILE A 353 -20.14 -11.19 -0.01
CA ILE A 353 -20.81 -11.63 1.23
C ILE A 353 -21.28 -13.08 1.12
N ILE A 354 -21.90 -13.46 0.00
CA ILE A 354 -22.36 -14.84 -0.22
C ILE A 354 -21.18 -15.79 -0.20
N GLU A 355 -20.08 -15.47 -0.90
CA GLU A 355 -18.87 -16.29 -0.94
C GLU A 355 -18.33 -16.53 0.47
N GLN A 356 -18.22 -15.48 1.29
CA GLN A 356 -17.74 -15.65 2.67
C GLN A 356 -18.68 -16.53 3.51
N LYS A 357 -20.00 -16.47 3.28
CA LYS A 357 -20.97 -17.32 3.98
C LYS A 357 -20.91 -18.78 3.51
N THR A 358 -20.73 -19.03 2.21
CA THR A 358 -20.74 -20.38 1.64
C THR A 358 -19.39 -21.08 1.72
N ASN A 359 -18.31 -20.33 1.54
CA ASN A 359 -16.92 -20.79 1.50
C ASN A 359 -16.05 -19.87 2.37
N PRO A 360 -16.09 -20.01 3.72
CA PRO A 360 -15.33 -19.14 4.61
C PRO A 360 -13.84 -19.08 4.23
N ASN A 361 -13.35 -17.86 4.01
CA ASN A 361 -11.99 -17.59 3.58
C ASN A 361 -11.42 -16.47 4.47
N GLU A 362 -10.33 -16.76 5.19
CA GLU A 362 -9.67 -15.79 6.09
C GLU A 362 -9.28 -14.48 5.38
N TYR A 363 -8.95 -14.54 4.08
CA TYR A 363 -8.57 -13.36 3.30
C TYR A 363 -9.79 -12.51 2.95
N VAL A 364 -10.93 -13.14 2.60
CA VAL A 364 -12.17 -12.42 2.33
C VAL A 364 -12.74 -11.83 3.62
N GLU A 365 -12.65 -12.55 4.74
CA GLU A 365 -13.00 -12.03 6.06
C GLU A 365 -12.19 -10.78 6.42
N ASP A 366 -10.86 -10.81 6.29
CA ASP A 366 -10.00 -9.66 6.56
C ASP A 366 -10.29 -8.48 5.61
N VAL A 367 -10.60 -8.73 4.32
CA VAL A 367 -11.08 -7.69 3.40
C VAL A 367 -12.35 -7.03 3.92
N LEU A 368 -13.35 -7.79 4.34
CA LEU A 368 -14.62 -7.26 4.85
C LEU A 368 -14.43 -6.46 6.15
N LEU A 369 -13.59 -6.96 7.06
CA LEU A 369 -13.20 -6.25 8.29
C LEU A 369 -12.47 -4.94 7.98
N PHE A 370 -11.58 -4.96 6.98
CA PHE A 370 -10.89 -3.75 6.55
C PHE A 370 -11.86 -2.74 5.94
N ILE A 371 -12.77 -3.15 5.06
CA ILE A 371 -13.78 -2.25 4.48
C ILE A 371 -14.59 -1.60 5.61
N SER A 372 -15.01 -2.38 6.61
CA SER A 372 -15.76 -1.89 7.78
C SER A 372 -14.99 -0.80 8.52
N LYS A 373 -13.70 -1.06 8.80
CA LYS A 373 -12.79 -0.11 9.44
C LYS A 373 -12.58 1.14 8.57
N TRP A 374 -12.29 0.96 7.28
CA TRP A 374 -11.96 2.05 6.36
C TRP A 374 -13.15 2.98 6.13
N THR A 375 -14.37 2.44 6.11
CA THR A 375 -15.60 3.22 5.94
C THR A 375 -16.29 3.58 7.25
N SER A 376 -15.71 3.22 8.40
CA SER A 376 -16.34 3.38 9.73
C SER A 376 -17.78 2.85 9.80
N THR A 377 -18.07 1.75 9.09
CA THR A 377 -19.41 1.18 8.95
C THR A 377 -19.43 -0.23 9.53
N LEU A 378 -20.18 -0.45 10.61
CA LEU A 378 -20.40 -1.79 11.14
C LEU A 378 -21.27 -2.61 10.18
N PHE A 379 -20.77 -3.76 9.73
CA PHE A 379 -21.58 -4.73 8.99
C PHE A 379 -22.04 -5.83 9.95
N THR A 380 -23.35 -6.07 10.00
CA THR A 380 -23.87 -7.33 10.50
C THR A 380 -23.63 -8.40 9.44
N MET A 381 -22.76 -9.37 9.73
CA MET A 381 -22.57 -10.59 8.92
C MET A 381 -23.84 -11.47 8.86
N SER A 382 -24.91 -11.10 9.58
CA SER A 382 -26.17 -11.83 9.68
C SER A 382 -27.25 -11.31 8.72
N VAL A 383 -27.69 -12.20 7.82
CA VAL A 383 -29.10 -12.64 7.66
C VAL A 383 -29.04 -14.08 7.15
#